data_AF-A0A9D8V6L4-F1
#
_entry.id   AF-A0A9D8V6L4-F1
#
_cell.length_a   1.000
_cell.length_b   1.000
_cell.length_c   1.000
_cell.angle_alpha   90.00
_cell.angle_beta   90.00
_cell.angle_gamma   90.00
#
_symmetry.space_group_name_H-M   'P 1'
#
loop_
_entity.id
_entity.type
_entity.pdbx_description
1 polymer ?
#
loop_
_entity_poly.entity_id
_entity_poly.type
_entity_poly.pdbx_seq_one_letter_code
_entity_poly.pdbx_strand_id
1 'polypeptide(L)'
;MLLRINTTGQEEFRFWLTRRYCGLIIQALNAHRSADPDVSAQSTPVAKKAVEAFKQEAANAEGNFEQAFQEAKTYPLGEHPALAQRLKYSIDSGLLALTIEPKEGRGITIKLDAKLNFNVSKLLGAAIATGEWQLEMDQTALEAPQGVVDRVIN
;
A
#
# COMPACT_ATOMS: atom_id res chain seq x y z
N MET A 1 -3.84 -9.57 11.32
CA MET A 1 -2.98 -8.38 11.36
C MET A 1 -3.76 -7.20 11.90
N LEU A 2 -3.15 -6.36 12.75
CA LEU A 2 -3.78 -5.14 13.27
C LEU A 2 -3.27 -3.93 12.48
N LEU A 3 -4.17 -3.18 11.86
CA LEU A 3 -3.90 -1.88 11.27
C LEU A 3 -4.16 -0.81 12.33
N ARG A 4 -3.16 0.05 12.57
CA ARG A 4 -3.24 1.21 13.46
C ARG A 4 -2.89 2.45 12.66
N ILE A 5 -3.76 3.46 12.68
CA ILE A 5 -3.57 4.71 11.94
C ILE A 5 -3.83 5.87 12.89
N ASN A 6 -2.88 6.79 12.96
CA ASN A 6 -3.08 8.04 13.67
C ASN A 6 -3.40 9.17 12.71
N THR A 7 -4.34 10.02 13.11
CA THR A 7 -4.51 11.34 12.50
C THR A 7 -3.51 12.33 13.11
N THR A 8 -3.31 13.46 12.43
CA THR A 8 -2.54 14.60 12.99
C THR A 8 -3.19 15.16 14.26
N GLY A 9 -4.48 14.90 14.48
CA GLY A 9 -5.23 15.26 15.69
C GLY A 9 -5.00 14.32 16.87
N GLN A 10 -4.07 13.37 16.80
CA GLN A 10 -3.81 12.36 17.83
C GLN A 10 -5.03 11.45 18.11
N GLU A 11 -5.77 11.12 17.06
CA GLU A 11 -6.82 10.09 17.10
C GLU A 11 -6.31 8.81 16.46
N GLU A 12 -6.44 7.69 17.16
CA GLU A 12 -6.04 6.37 16.67
C GLU A 12 -7.25 5.57 16.18
N PHE A 13 -7.17 5.12 14.94
CA PHE A 13 -8.09 4.18 14.33
C PHE A 13 -7.46 2.80 14.26
N ARG A 14 -8.16 1.80 14.79
CA ARG A 14 -7.66 0.42 14.89
C ARG A 14 -8.59 -0.54 14.18
N PHE A 15 -8.03 -1.32 13.26
CA PHE A 15 -8.77 -2.33 12.50
C PHE A 15 -8.07 -3.68 12.48
N TRP A 16 -8.82 -4.74 12.78
CA TRP A 16 -8.40 -6.08 12.42
C TRP A 16 -8.56 -6.29 10.92
N LEU A 17 -7.47 -6.69 10.27
CA LEU A 17 -7.45 -7.05 8.86
C LEU A 17 -7.35 -8.56 8.69
N THR A 18 -8.17 -9.09 7.79
CA THR A 18 -8.11 -10.48 7.32
C THR A 18 -7.22 -10.60 6.10
N ARG A 19 -6.78 -11.82 5.78
CA ARG A 19 -6.02 -12.12 4.55
C ARG A 19 -6.75 -11.63 3.30
N ARG A 20 -8.05 -11.96 3.17
CA ARG A 20 -8.88 -11.52 2.04
C ARG A 20 -8.95 -10.00 1.96
N TYR A 21 -9.12 -9.33 3.09
CA TYR A 21 -9.21 -7.87 3.14
C TYR A 21 -7.91 -7.21 2.68
N CYS A 22 -6.76 -7.77 3.06
CA CYS A 22 -5.47 -7.29 2.57
C CYS A 22 -5.37 -7.41 1.05
N GLY A 23 -5.79 -8.52 0.46
CA GLY A 23 -5.86 -8.66 -1.00
C GLY A 23 -6.70 -7.57 -1.70
N LEU A 24 -7.79 -7.10 -1.06
CA LEU A 24 -8.59 -5.99 -1.59
C LEU A 24 -7.84 -4.65 -1.52
N ILE A 25 -7.10 -4.40 -0.42
CA ILE A 25 -6.26 -3.20 -0.30
C ILE A 25 -5.19 -3.21 -1.39
N ILE A 26 -4.54 -4.35 -1.63
CA ILE A 26 -3.51 -4.50 -2.69
C ILE A 26 -4.08 -4.13 -4.05
N GLN A 27 -5.27 -4.64 -4.39
CA GLN A 27 -5.93 -4.31 -5.65
C GLN A 27 -6.17 -2.80 -5.80
N ALA A 28 -6.65 -2.13 -4.75
CA ALA A 28 -6.87 -0.69 -4.77
C ALA A 28 -5.56 0.11 -4.91
N LEU A 29 -4.49 -0.32 -4.22
CA LEU A 29 -3.17 0.30 -4.33
C LEU A 29 -2.59 0.15 -5.75
N ASN A 30 -2.69 -1.05 -6.35
CA ASN A 30 -2.23 -1.32 -7.71
C ASN A 30 -3.04 -0.54 -8.75
N ALA A 31 -4.37 -0.44 -8.58
CA ALA A 31 -5.24 0.33 -9.46
C ALA A 31 -4.83 1.81 -9.49
N HIS A 32 -4.49 2.38 -8.34
CA HIS A 32 -4.00 3.75 -8.26
C HIS A 32 -2.65 3.95 -8.95
N ARG A 33 -1.69 3.03 -8.77
CA ARG A 33 -0.39 3.11 -9.47
C ARG A 33 -0.54 2.98 -10.98
N SER A 34 -1.45 2.12 -11.43
CA SER A 34 -1.76 1.95 -12.86
C SER A 34 -2.44 3.17 -13.48
N ALA A 35 -3.20 3.94 -12.67
CA ALA A 35 -3.86 5.17 -13.08
C ALA A 35 -2.95 6.40 -13.08
N ASP A 36 -1.71 6.26 -12.61
CA ASP A 36 -0.72 7.34 -12.64
C ASP A 36 -0.46 7.78 -14.10
N PRO A 37 -0.49 9.09 -14.42
CA PRO A 37 -0.30 9.58 -15.79
C PRO A 37 1.02 9.14 -16.42
N ASP A 38 2.12 9.14 -15.67
CA ASP A 38 3.44 8.80 -16.21
C ASP A 38 3.57 7.31 -16.50
N VAL A 39 2.82 6.47 -15.77
CA VAL A 39 2.73 5.02 -16.00
C VAL A 39 1.75 4.72 -17.14
N SER A 40 0.55 5.29 -17.09
CA SER A 40 -0.51 5.04 -18.07
C SER A 40 -0.16 5.53 -19.48
N ALA A 41 0.68 6.58 -19.60
CA ALA A 41 1.20 7.07 -20.87
C ALA A 41 2.16 6.08 -21.58
N GLN A 42 2.75 5.13 -20.86
CA GLN A 42 3.70 4.18 -21.48
C GLN A 42 2.96 3.12 -22.29
N SER A 43 3.47 2.81 -23.48
CA SER A 43 2.82 1.87 -24.41
C SER A 43 3.14 0.41 -24.14
N THR A 44 4.29 0.11 -23.50
CA THR A 44 4.73 -1.28 -23.26
C THR A 44 4.68 -1.65 -21.78
N PRO A 45 4.36 -2.92 -21.44
CA PRO A 45 4.39 -3.37 -20.05
C PRO A 45 5.73 -3.18 -19.35
N VAL A 46 6.84 -3.35 -20.10
CA VAL A 46 8.20 -3.16 -19.57
C VAL A 46 8.45 -1.70 -19.19
N ALA A 47 8.05 -0.75 -20.05
CA ALA A 47 8.20 0.67 -19.77
C ALA A 47 7.33 1.12 -18.58
N LYS A 48 6.09 0.61 -18.47
CA LYS A 48 5.22 0.84 -17.30
C LYS A 48 5.91 0.44 -16.00
N LYS A 49 6.45 -0.77 -15.97
CA LYS A 49 7.19 -1.29 -14.80
C LYS A 49 8.43 -0.49 -14.48
N ALA A 50 9.19 -0.05 -15.50
CA ALA A 50 10.38 0.76 -15.28
C ALA A 50 10.05 2.12 -14.64
N VAL A 51 9.00 2.80 -15.12
CA VAL A 51 8.53 4.06 -14.53
C VAL A 51 8.02 3.84 -13.10
N GLU A 52 7.25 2.78 -12.88
CA GLU A 52 6.73 2.46 -11.54
C GLU A 52 7.86 2.16 -10.55
N ALA A 53 8.86 1.36 -10.96
CA ALA A 53 10.03 1.05 -10.14
C ALA A 53 10.84 2.30 -9.78
N PHE A 54 11.05 3.20 -10.74
CA PHE A 54 11.73 4.48 -10.49
C PHE A 54 10.97 5.34 -9.47
N LYS A 55 9.65 5.45 -9.61
CA LYS A 55 8.80 6.18 -8.65
C LYS A 55 8.78 5.53 -7.27
N GLN A 56 8.78 4.20 -7.21
CA GLN A 56 8.86 3.46 -5.96
C GLN A 56 10.18 3.73 -5.23
N GLU A 57 11.30 3.74 -5.94
CA GLU A 57 12.62 4.05 -5.37
C GLU A 57 12.67 5.48 -4.81
N ALA A 58 12.18 6.46 -5.57
CA ALA A 58 12.08 7.85 -5.10
C ALA A 58 11.21 7.96 -3.83
N ALA A 59 10.03 7.33 -3.82
CA ALA A 59 9.14 7.34 -2.66
C ALA A 59 9.77 6.67 -1.42
N ASN A 60 10.51 5.58 -1.62
CA ASN A 60 11.23 4.87 -0.56
C ASN A 60 12.35 5.71 0.05
N ALA A 61 13.10 6.44 -0.77
CA ALA A 61 14.19 7.30 -0.31
C ALA A 61 13.68 8.47 0.55
N GLU A 62 12.51 9.00 0.23
CA GLU A 62 11.90 10.10 0.97
C GLU A 62 10.91 9.66 2.07
N GLY A 63 10.68 8.35 2.21
CA GLY A 63 9.78 7.80 3.21
C GLY A 63 10.44 7.73 4.58
N ASN A 64 9.85 8.38 5.59
CA ASN A 64 10.32 8.24 6.97
C ASN A 64 9.73 6.97 7.61
N PHE A 65 10.46 5.86 7.49
CA PHE A 65 10.10 4.58 8.12
C PHE A 65 10.77 4.38 9.49
N GLU A 66 11.65 5.29 9.90
CA GLU A 66 12.40 5.20 11.16
C GLU A 66 11.61 5.78 12.34
N GLN A 67 10.63 6.65 12.06
CA GLN A 67 9.77 7.20 13.09
C GLN A 67 8.88 6.10 13.70
N ALA A 68 9.10 5.83 14.99
CA ALA A 68 8.28 4.91 15.75
C ALA A 68 6.82 5.39 15.80
N PHE A 69 5.90 4.43 15.72
CA PHE A 69 4.47 4.69 15.90
C PHE A 69 4.22 5.32 17.28
N GLN A 70 3.58 6.48 17.31
CA GLN A 70 3.22 7.16 18.55
C GLN A 70 1.85 6.67 19.01
N GLU A 71 1.65 6.42 20.30
CA GLU A 71 0.32 6.05 20.79
C GLU A 71 -0.58 7.28 20.86
N ALA A 72 -1.84 7.12 20.44
CA ALA A 72 -2.84 8.18 20.55
C ALA A 72 -3.76 7.91 21.75
N LYS A 73 -4.28 8.99 22.34
CA LYS A 73 -5.09 8.91 23.57
C LYS A 73 -6.59 8.80 23.29
N THR A 74 -6.99 8.98 22.04
CA THR A 74 -8.40 9.03 21.63
C THR A 74 -8.67 7.98 20.57
N TYR A 75 -9.74 7.22 20.77
CA TYR A 75 -10.15 6.13 19.88
C TYR A 75 -11.57 6.38 19.36
N PRO A 76 -11.75 7.04 18.21
CA PRO A 76 -13.08 7.46 17.73
C PRO A 76 -14.04 6.32 17.40
N LEU A 77 -13.52 5.10 17.23
CA LEU A 77 -14.29 3.87 16.99
C LEU A 77 -14.41 2.99 18.25
N GLY A 78 -13.93 3.47 19.40
CA GLY A 78 -13.94 2.78 20.68
C GLY A 78 -12.60 2.11 21.05
N GLU A 79 -12.56 1.59 22.27
CA GLU A 79 -11.36 0.99 22.88
C GLU A 79 -10.92 -0.33 22.24
N HIS A 80 -11.82 -0.99 21.51
CA HIS A 80 -11.52 -2.26 20.85
C HIS A 80 -11.35 -2.05 19.35
N PRO A 81 -10.32 -2.66 18.73
CA PRO A 81 -10.17 -2.60 17.28
C PRO A 81 -11.38 -3.21 16.56
N ALA A 82 -11.90 -2.50 15.56
CA ALA A 82 -13.02 -2.96 14.77
C ALA A 82 -12.57 -3.96 13.69
N LEU A 83 -13.40 -4.94 13.33
CA LEU A 83 -13.09 -5.81 12.20
C LEU A 83 -13.42 -5.10 10.88
N ALA A 84 -12.42 -4.94 10.01
CA ALA A 84 -12.65 -4.38 8.68
C ALA A 84 -13.48 -5.35 7.83
N GLN A 85 -14.61 -4.87 7.31
CA GLN A 85 -15.61 -5.69 6.63
C GLN A 85 -15.82 -5.28 5.18
N ARG A 86 -15.91 -3.98 4.91
CA ARG A 86 -16.08 -3.47 3.55
C ARG A 86 -15.01 -2.45 3.21
N LEU A 87 -14.38 -2.66 2.06
CA LEU A 87 -13.47 -1.70 1.44
C LEU A 87 -14.19 -1.07 0.25
N LYS A 88 -14.19 0.25 0.18
CA LYS A 88 -14.51 1.00 -1.04
C LYS A 88 -13.29 1.81 -1.42
N TYR A 89 -13.07 2.02 -2.71
CA TYR A 89 -12.04 2.94 -3.15
C TYR A 89 -12.47 3.73 -4.38
N SER A 90 -11.91 4.92 -4.52
CA SER A 90 -12.01 5.76 -5.70
C SER A 90 -10.68 6.44 -5.97
N ILE A 91 -10.39 6.71 -7.23
CA ILE A 91 -9.22 7.46 -7.66
C ILE A 91 -9.73 8.75 -8.29
N ASP A 92 -9.38 9.89 -7.71
CA ASP A 92 -9.77 11.20 -8.21
C ASP A 92 -8.58 12.15 -8.10
N SER A 93 -8.30 12.88 -9.18
CA SER A 93 -7.26 13.91 -9.22
C SER A 93 -5.89 13.43 -8.69
N GLY A 94 -5.53 12.18 -8.99
CA GLY A 94 -4.26 11.56 -8.54
C GLY A 94 -4.22 11.17 -7.06
N LEU A 95 -5.35 11.17 -6.37
CA LEU A 95 -5.50 10.70 -5.00
C LEU A 95 -6.36 9.43 -4.96
N LEU A 96 -5.87 8.42 -4.23
CA LEU A 96 -6.62 7.24 -3.87
C LEU A 96 -7.36 7.47 -2.54
N ALA A 97 -8.68 7.50 -2.57
CA ALA A 97 -9.51 7.47 -1.37
C ALA A 97 -9.85 6.01 -1.03
N LEU A 98 -9.35 5.50 0.10
CA LEU A 98 -9.68 4.19 0.67
C LEU A 98 -10.66 4.37 1.81
N THR A 99 -11.88 3.85 1.67
CA THR A 99 -12.88 3.83 2.74
C THR A 99 -12.95 2.45 3.36
N ILE A 100 -12.64 2.36 4.65
CA ILE A 100 -12.69 1.15 5.46
C ILE A 100 -13.92 1.22 6.35
N GLU A 101 -14.84 0.27 6.20
CA GLU A 101 -16.08 0.19 6.99
C GLU A 101 -16.09 -1.09 7.83
N PRO A 102 -16.34 -1.00 9.15
CA PRO A 102 -16.67 -2.16 9.97
C PRO A 102 -18.10 -2.65 9.69
N LYS A 103 -18.48 -3.79 10.29
CA LYS A 103 -19.86 -4.32 10.19
C LYS A 103 -20.89 -3.32 10.71
N GLU A 104 -20.55 -2.68 11.83
CA GLU A 104 -21.37 -1.73 12.57
C GLU A 104 -20.48 -0.58 13.04
N GLY A 105 -21.04 0.63 13.09
CA GLY A 105 -20.31 1.84 13.47
C GLY A 105 -19.81 2.65 12.28
N ARG A 106 -18.97 3.65 12.58
CA ARG A 106 -18.44 4.59 11.57
C ARG A 106 -17.24 3.98 10.84
N GLY A 107 -17.20 4.13 9.53
CA GLY A 107 -16.01 3.87 8.73
C GLY A 107 -15.07 5.07 8.70
N ILE A 108 -13.87 4.87 8.16
CA ILE A 108 -12.92 5.95 7.88
C ILE A 108 -12.59 6.02 6.41
N THR A 109 -12.25 7.21 5.93
CA THR A 109 -11.68 7.40 4.59
C THR A 109 -10.27 7.94 4.71
N ILE A 110 -9.32 7.23 4.10
CA ILE A 110 -7.91 7.59 4.06
C ILE A 110 -7.62 8.02 2.62
N LYS A 111 -7.02 9.20 2.45
CA LYS A 111 -6.58 9.68 1.13
C LYS A 111 -5.09 9.49 1.00
N LEU A 112 -4.66 8.83 -0.06
CA LEU A 112 -3.26 8.54 -0.36
C LEU A 112 -2.90 9.22 -1.67
N ASP A 113 -1.80 9.97 -1.68
CA ASP A 113 -1.13 10.35 -2.92
C ASP A 113 -0.25 9.18 -3.43
N ALA A 114 0.42 9.37 -4.57
CA ALA A 114 1.28 8.36 -5.17
C ALA A 114 2.40 7.91 -4.21
N LYS A 115 3.06 8.86 -3.54
CA LYS A 115 4.15 8.58 -2.61
C LYS A 115 3.66 7.76 -1.41
N LEU A 116 2.56 8.18 -0.78
CA LEU A 116 1.99 7.51 0.37
C LEU A 116 1.46 6.11 -0.01
N ASN A 117 0.95 5.92 -1.23
CA ASN A 117 0.61 4.60 -1.74
C ASN A 117 1.82 3.65 -1.75
N PHE A 118 2.98 4.08 -2.25
CA PHE A 118 4.20 3.26 -2.21
C PHE A 118 4.62 2.93 -0.77
N ASN A 119 4.57 3.91 0.13
CA ASN A 119 4.90 3.69 1.54
C ASN A 119 3.95 2.69 2.22
N VAL A 120 2.64 2.83 2.00
CA VAL A 120 1.62 1.89 2.51
C VAL A 120 1.82 0.50 1.90
N SER A 121 2.15 0.42 0.60
CA SER A 121 2.44 -0.85 -0.08
C SER A 121 3.63 -1.56 0.56
N LYS A 122 4.70 -0.84 0.87
CA LYS A 122 5.89 -1.41 1.54
C LYS A 122 5.55 -1.93 2.94
N LEU A 123 4.86 -1.12 3.75
CA LEU A 123 4.45 -1.50 5.11
C LEU A 123 3.51 -2.71 5.10
N LEU A 124 2.53 -2.71 4.20
CA LEU A 124 1.60 -3.81 4.03
C LEU A 124 2.31 -5.10 3.57
N GLY A 125 3.24 -4.99 2.61
CA GLY A 125 4.03 -6.11 2.13
C GLY A 125 4.88 -6.75 3.23
N ALA A 126 5.56 -5.94 4.04
CA ALA A 126 6.32 -6.43 5.18
C ALA A 126 5.43 -7.17 6.19
N ALA A 127 4.26 -6.60 6.52
CA ALA A 127 3.36 -7.21 7.49
C ALA A 127 2.67 -8.49 6.97
N ILE A 128 2.39 -8.57 5.67
CA ILE A 128 1.91 -9.78 4.98
C ILE A 128 2.98 -10.89 5.01
N ALA A 129 4.24 -10.54 4.78
CA ALA A 129 5.36 -11.48 4.81
C ALA A 129 5.55 -12.07 6.21
N THR A 130 5.51 -11.24 7.26
CA THR A 130 5.53 -11.71 8.66
C THR A 130 4.35 -12.60 9.00
N GLY A 131 3.17 -12.33 8.41
CA GLY A 131 1.99 -13.17 8.59
C GLY A 131 1.99 -14.47 7.77
N GLU A 132 2.97 -14.67 6.88
CA GLU A 132 3.04 -15.80 5.93
C GLU A 132 1.78 -15.96 5.07
N TRP A 133 1.14 -14.85 4.72
CA TRP A 133 -0.17 -14.88 4.06
C TRP A 133 -0.11 -15.19 2.56
N GLN A 134 1.08 -15.40 1.98
CA GLN A 134 1.27 -15.78 0.58
C GLN A 134 0.42 -14.91 -0.37
N LEU A 135 0.42 -13.60 -0.13
CA LEU A 135 -0.21 -12.63 -1.02
C LEU A 135 0.91 -11.96 -1.80
N GLU A 136 0.78 -11.95 -3.12
CA GLU A 136 1.70 -11.24 -3.98
C GLU A 136 1.36 -9.75 -3.96
N MET A 137 2.28 -8.96 -3.39
CA MET A 137 2.35 -7.55 -3.73
C MET A 137 3.05 -7.47 -5.08
N ASP A 138 2.49 -6.71 -6.02
CA ASP A 138 3.23 -6.37 -7.25
C ASP A 138 4.35 -5.40 -6.86
N GLN A 139 5.44 -5.98 -6.35
CA GLN A 139 6.71 -5.35 -6.03
C GLN A 139 7.73 -5.74 -7.08
N THR A 140 7.32 -5.85 -8.34
CA THR A 140 8.26 -6.19 -9.41
C THR A 140 9.14 -4.96 -9.70
N ALA A 141 10.03 -4.62 -8.76
CA ALA A 141 11.31 -4.04 -9.10
C ALA A 141 11.88 -4.98 -10.16
N LEU A 142 12.11 -4.46 -11.35
CA LEU A 142 12.87 -5.14 -12.37
C LEU A 142 14.10 -5.70 -11.67
N GLU A 143 14.23 -7.02 -11.62
CA GLU A 143 15.53 -7.63 -11.40
C GLU A 143 16.43 -6.97 -12.44
N ALA A 144 17.34 -6.10 -11.97
CA ALA A 144 18.39 -5.58 -12.81
C ALA A 144 19.03 -6.79 -13.50
N PRO A 145 19.30 -6.75 -14.82
CA PRO A 145 19.88 -7.90 -15.52
C PRO A 145 21.21 -8.24 -14.84
N GLN A 146 21.18 -9.26 -13.99
CA GLN A 146 22.37 -9.77 -13.35
C GLN A 146 23.18 -10.48 -14.41
N GLY A 147 24.23 -9.78 -14.88
CA GLY A 147 25.41 -10.40 -15.45
C GLY A 147 25.21 -11.11 -16.78
N VAL A 148 25.92 -10.62 -17.78
CA VAL A 148 26.34 -11.42 -18.93
C VAL A 148 26.97 -12.72 -18.39
N VAL A 149 26.24 -13.83 -18.47
CA VAL A 149 26.85 -15.16 -18.42
C VAL A 149 27.02 -15.59 -19.86
N ASP A 150 28.20 -15.28 -20.38
CA ASP A 150 28.74 -15.91 -21.56
C ASP A 150 28.76 -17.43 -21.29
N ARG A 151 27.81 -18.16 -21.89
CA ARG A 151 27.93 -19.60 -22.07
C ARG A 151 28.05 -19.85 -23.55
N VAL A 152 29.30 -19.72 -24.01
CA VAL A 152 29.78 -20.41 -25.20
C VAL A 152 29.46 -21.90 -25.02
N ILE A 153 28.67 -22.43 -25.93
CA ILE A 153 28.48 -23.87 -26.09
C ILE A 153 29.47 -24.31 -27.17
N ASN A 154 30.62 -24.81 -26.74
CA ASN A 154 31.36 -25.95 -27.31
C ASN A 154 32.60 -26.26 -26.47
#